data_AF-G3NEW4-F1
#
_entry.id   AF-G3NEW4-F1
#
_cell.length_a   1.000
_cell.length_b   1.000
_cell.length_c   1.000
_cell.angle_alpha   90.00
_cell.angle_beta   90.00
_cell.angle_gamma   90.00
#
_symmetry.space_group_name_H-M   'P 1'
#
loop_
_entity.id
_entity.type
_entity.pdbx_description
1 polymer ?
#
loop_
_entity_poly.entity_id
_entity_poly.type
_entity_poly.pdbx_seq_one_letter_code
_entity_poly.pdbx_strand_id
1 'polypeptide(L)'
;MWEKIFLLLLHSVEAAVTSQCLQGATFSKAVVCPPVTSGGVLRVPGMVSLQQCVAACCDLPGYNLAWMFEGRCYVVNCQGDECRPQHRPGADSFLAFLRRTSPHTLGLQSLVRGGAYTGRLRALSESSKAPGDLEDL
;
A
#
# COMPACT_ATOMS: atom_id res chain seq x y z
N MET A 1 -5.97 -15.65 45.94
CA MET A 1 -4.62 -15.34 45.37
C MET A 1 -4.59 -15.46 43.83
N TRP A 2 -5.52 -16.19 43.20
CA TRP A 2 -5.58 -16.37 41.74
C TRP A 2 -6.16 -15.17 40.97
N GLU A 3 -7.04 -14.36 41.56
CA GLU A 3 -7.61 -13.19 40.85
C GLU A 3 -6.57 -12.15 40.44
N LYS A 4 -5.54 -11.92 41.27
CA LYS A 4 -4.43 -11.01 40.95
C LYS A 4 -3.57 -11.56 39.80
N ILE A 5 -3.43 -12.88 39.71
CA ILE A 5 -2.70 -13.57 38.64
C ILE A 5 -3.51 -13.48 37.33
N PHE A 6 -4.83 -13.61 37.39
CA PHE A 6 -5.71 -13.46 36.23
C PHE A 6 -5.71 -12.02 35.70
N LEU A 7 -5.70 -11.02 36.59
CA LEU A 7 -5.57 -9.61 36.22
C LEU A 7 -4.21 -9.27 35.59
N LEU A 8 -3.11 -9.86 36.07
CA LEU A 8 -1.78 -9.66 35.48
C LEU A 8 -1.65 -10.31 34.09
N LEU A 9 -2.30 -11.47 33.88
CA LEU A 9 -2.31 -12.15 32.58
C LEU A 9 -3.18 -11.41 31.55
N LEU A 10 -4.31 -10.83 31.95
CA LEU A 10 -5.16 -9.99 31.09
C LEU A 10 -4.44 -8.75 30.53
N HIS A 11 -3.46 -8.19 31.24
CA HIS A 11 -2.65 -7.06 30.73
C HIS A 11 -1.59 -7.46 29.69
N SER A 12 -1.33 -8.76 29.51
CA SER A 12 -0.25 -9.26 28.64
C SER A 12 -0.73 -9.73 27.26
N VAL A 13 -2.05 -9.78 27.04
CA VAL A 13 -2.65 -10.25 25.78
C VAL A 13 -3.35 -9.10 25.06
N GLU A 14 -2.65 -7.98 24.94
CA GLU A 14 -2.86 -7.07 23.82
C GLU A 14 -1.59 -7.12 22.98
N ALA A 15 -1.39 -8.25 22.31
CA ALA A 15 -0.54 -8.27 21.13
C ALA A 15 -1.24 -7.39 20.11
N ALA A 16 -1.05 -6.09 20.24
CA ALA A 16 -1.48 -5.11 19.27
C ALA A 16 -0.88 -5.57 17.95
N VAL A 17 -1.75 -6.00 17.03
CA VAL A 17 -1.44 -6.14 15.61
C VAL A 17 -1.15 -4.74 15.08
N THR A 18 -0.01 -4.18 15.50
CA THR A 18 0.55 -2.98 14.94
C THR A 18 1.11 -3.39 13.60
N SER A 19 0.48 -2.93 12.52
CA SER A 19 1.15 -2.89 11.22
C SER A 19 2.40 -2.05 11.40
N GLN A 20 3.57 -2.68 11.49
CA GLN A 20 4.81 -1.95 11.68
C GLN A 20 5.19 -1.35 10.33
N CYS A 21 5.04 -0.03 10.22
CA CYS A 21 5.58 0.74 9.11
C CYS A 21 7.01 1.14 9.46
N LEU A 22 7.97 0.60 8.71
CA LEU A 22 9.39 0.84 8.91
C LEU A 22 9.92 1.69 7.77
N GLN A 23 10.64 2.77 8.09
CA GLN A 23 11.38 3.51 7.08
C GLN A 23 12.51 2.64 6.53
N GLY A 24 12.54 2.49 5.22
CA GLY A 24 13.54 1.76 4.45
C GLY A 24 14.67 2.67 3.97
N ALA A 25 15.20 2.35 2.78
CA ALA A 25 16.30 3.10 2.18
C ALA A 25 15.89 4.55 1.89
N THR A 26 16.83 5.47 2.12
CA THR A 26 16.67 6.89 1.83
C THR A 26 17.70 7.34 0.80
N PHE A 27 17.27 8.22 -0.09
CA PHE A 27 18.11 8.76 -1.17
C PHE A 27 17.96 10.28 -1.19
N SER A 28 19.09 10.98 -1.31
CA SER A 28 19.11 12.44 -1.51
C SER A 28 19.48 12.77 -2.95
N LYS A 29 19.05 13.96 -3.40
CA LYS A 29 19.29 14.44 -4.77
C LYS A 29 18.91 13.38 -5.81
N ALA A 30 17.74 12.77 -5.61
CA ALA A 30 17.26 11.67 -6.44
C ALA A 30 15.79 11.86 -6.75
N VAL A 31 15.40 11.48 -7.97
CA VAL A 31 14.03 11.55 -8.46
C VAL A 31 13.57 10.15 -8.88
N VAL A 32 12.27 9.90 -8.80
CA VAL A 32 11.65 8.71 -9.40
C VAL A 32 10.86 9.13 -10.63
N CYS A 33 10.70 8.24 -11.61
CA CYS A 33 9.69 8.44 -12.63
C CYS A 33 8.35 8.11 -11.98
N PRO A 34 7.45 9.08 -11.77
CA PRO A 34 6.14 8.75 -11.23
C PRO A 34 5.36 7.88 -12.22
N PRO A 35 4.45 7.01 -11.73
CA PRO A 35 3.59 6.23 -12.60
C PRO A 35 2.87 7.08 -13.63
N VAL A 36 3.19 6.86 -14.91
CA VAL A 36 2.64 7.64 -16.03
C VAL A 36 1.15 7.34 -16.27
N THR A 37 0.65 6.26 -15.67
CA THR A 37 -0.74 5.83 -15.82
C THR A 37 -1.32 5.48 -14.46
N SER A 38 -2.34 6.24 -14.03
CA SER A 38 -3.25 5.93 -12.92
C SER A 38 -2.72 6.11 -11.48
N GLY A 39 -2.96 7.29 -10.90
CA GLY A 39 -3.27 7.45 -9.46
C GLY A 39 -2.20 7.08 -8.43
N GLY A 40 -0.99 6.69 -8.83
CA GLY A 40 0.05 6.21 -7.92
C GLY A 40 0.83 7.30 -7.20
N VAL A 41 0.49 8.58 -7.35
CA VAL A 41 1.13 9.70 -6.64
C VAL A 41 0.07 10.59 -6.00
N LEU A 42 0.22 10.84 -4.72
CA LEU A 42 -0.67 11.72 -3.95
C LEU A 42 0.16 12.80 -3.24
N ARG A 43 -0.23 14.07 -3.35
CA ARG A 43 0.39 15.17 -2.62
C ARG A 43 -0.22 15.27 -1.21
N VAL A 44 0.63 15.29 -0.18
CA VAL A 44 0.22 15.51 1.20
C VAL A 44 0.58 16.94 1.62
N PRO A 45 -0.42 17.82 1.86
CA PRO A 45 -0.16 19.20 2.29
C PRO A 45 0.31 19.26 3.75
N GLY A 46 0.96 20.37 4.13
CA GLY A 46 1.33 20.65 5.52
C GLY A 46 2.60 19.95 6.03
N MET A 47 3.20 19.07 5.25
CA MET A 47 4.46 18.39 5.60
C MET A 47 5.65 19.21 5.11
N VAL A 48 6.50 19.66 6.04
CA VAL A 48 7.66 20.53 5.76
C VAL A 48 9.00 19.80 5.87
N SER A 49 8.98 18.52 6.25
CA SER A 49 10.18 17.70 6.39
C SER A 49 9.95 16.28 5.87
N LEU A 50 11.05 15.61 5.50
CA LEU A 50 11.00 14.21 5.07
C LEU A 50 10.39 13.30 6.14
N GLN A 51 10.71 13.52 7.42
CA GLN A 51 10.20 12.70 8.52
C GLN A 51 8.68 12.82 8.71
N GLN A 52 8.14 14.04 8.59
CA GLN A 52 6.69 14.25 8.56
C GLN A 52 6.04 13.59 7.34
N CYS A 53 6.68 13.69 6.17
CA CYS A 53 6.20 13.06 4.94
C CYS A 53 6.20 11.51 5.05
N VAL A 54 7.23 10.93 5.67
CA VAL A 54 7.34 9.50 5.98
C VAL A 54 6.22 9.05 6.92
N ALA A 55 5.97 9.80 8.01
CA ALA A 55 4.90 9.50 8.95
C ALA A 55 3.53 9.50 8.24
N ALA A 56 3.24 10.55 7.46
CA ALA A 56 2.00 10.63 6.70
C ALA A 56 1.86 9.52 5.66
N CYS A 57 2.97 9.11 5.04
CA CYS A 57 2.99 7.99 4.12
C CYS A 57 2.71 6.66 4.82
N CYS A 58 3.20 6.46 6.05
CA CYS A 58 2.90 5.28 6.86
C CYS A 58 1.40 5.14 7.14
N ASP A 59 0.71 6.25 7.42
CA ASP A 59 -0.74 6.30 7.70
C ASP A 59 -1.61 6.01 6.46
N LEU A 60 -1.03 6.12 5.25
CA LEU A 60 -1.75 5.95 3.98
C LEU A 60 -1.51 4.56 3.38
N PRO A 61 -2.44 3.59 3.52
CA PRO A 61 -2.26 2.24 2.99
C PRO A 61 -2.09 2.25 1.46
N GLY A 62 -1.31 1.32 0.94
CA GLY A 62 -1.02 1.20 -0.50
C GLY A 62 0.13 2.09 -1.02
N TYR A 63 0.59 3.08 -0.26
CA TYR A 63 1.79 3.87 -0.62
C TYR A 63 3.04 3.33 0.08
N ASN A 64 4.17 3.28 -0.61
CA ASN A 64 5.41 2.66 -0.14
C ASN A 64 6.66 3.52 -0.38
N LEU A 65 6.48 4.76 -0.83
CA LEU A 65 7.55 5.73 -1.01
C LEU A 65 7.07 7.13 -0.59
N ALA A 66 7.78 7.75 0.34
CA ALA A 66 7.64 9.17 0.67
C ALA A 66 8.67 9.98 -0.13
N TRP A 67 8.22 11.03 -0.79
CA TRP A 67 9.03 11.87 -1.67
C TRP A 67 8.86 13.34 -1.31
N MET A 68 9.92 13.92 -0.76
CA MET A 68 10.05 15.35 -0.56
C MET A 68 10.70 15.94 -1.81
N PHE A 69 9.96 16.76 -2.57
CA PHE A 69 10.45 17.38 -3.79
C PHE A 69 10.09 18.87 -3.81
N GLU A 70 11.12 19.72 -3.90
CA GLU A 70 10.96 21.19 -3.94
C GLU A 70 10.07 21.70 -2.79
N GLY A 71 10.35 21.23 -1.57
CA GLY A 71 9.58 21.55 -0.36
C GLY A 71 8.15 20.99 -0.30
N ARG A 72 7.72 20.10 -1.21
CA ARG A 72 6.38 19.50 -1.23
C ARG A 72 6.41 17.99 -1.03
N CYS A 73 5.49 17.47 -0.20
CA CYS A 73 5.42 16.05 0.12
C CYS A 73 4.49 15.32 -0.85
N TYR A 74 5.01 14.25 -1.42
CA TYR A 74 4.31 13.31 -2.27
C TYR A 74 4.47 11.91 -1.69
N VAL A 75 3.41 11.12 -1.73
CA VAL A 75 3.45 9.69 -1.42
C VAL A 75 3.19 8.94 -2.70
N VAL A 76 3.99 7.91 -2.95
CA VAL A 76 3.99 7.16 -4.21
C VAL A 76 3.73 5.69 -3.93
N ASN A 77 2.82 5.10 -4.71
CA ASN A 77 2.61 3.67 -4.79
C ASN A 77 3.50 3.14 -5.92
N CYS A 78 4.63 2.60 -5.53
CA CYS A 78 5.64 2.02 -6.38
C CYS A 78 5.34 0.56 -6.68
N GLN A 79 5.16 0.26 -7.96
CA GLN A 79 5.05 -1.11 -8.49
C GLN A 79 6.21 -1.35 -9.46
N GLY A 80 7.02 -2.39 -9.19
CA GLY A 80 8.14 -2.77 -10.05
C GLY A 80 9.25 -1.70 -10.16
N ASP A 81 9.84 -1.58 -11.34
CA ASP A 81 11.04 -0.75 -11.59
C ASP A 81 10.76 0.75 -11.74
N GLU A 82 9.50 1.17 -11.79
CA GLU A 82 9.09 2.55 -12.04
C GLU A 82 9.63 3.54 -10.98
N CYS A 83 9.80 3.06 -9.75
CA CYS A 83 10.35 3.84 -8.65
C CYS A 83 11.84 3.66 -8.42
N ARG A 84 12.60 3.22 -9.42
CA ARG A 84 14.06 3.15 -9.28
C ARG A 84 14.63 4.57 -9.07
N PRO A 85 15.31 4.86 -7.95
CA PRO A 85 15.85 6.19 -7.69
C PRO A 85 16.88 6.56 -8.75
N GLN A 86 16.69 7.71 -9.40
CA GLN A 86 17.63 8.27 -10.37
C GLN A 86 18.33 9.47 -9.74
N HIS A 87 19.65 9.39 -9.60
CA HIS A 87 20.42 10.51 -9.07
C HIS A 87 20.33 11.71 -10.01
N ARG A 88 19.94 12.86 -9.45
CA ARG A 88 19.81 14.14 -10.14
C ARG A 88 20.52 15.21 -9.30
N PRO A 89 21.79 15.52 -9.60
CA PRO A 89 22.51 16.59 -8.93
C PRO A 89 21.76 17.92 -9.02
N GLY A 90 21.73 18.67 -7.92
CA GLY A 90 21.07 19.97 -7.84
C GLY A 90 19.55 19.94 -7.61
N ALA A 91 18.90 18.77 -7.66
CA ALA A 91 17.50 18.66 -7.27
C ALA A 91 17.34 18.77 -5.74
N ASP A 92 16.45 19.64 -5.28
CA ASP A 92 16.00 19.65 -3.88
C ASP A 92 15.02 18.49 -3.68
N SER A 93 15.59 17.31 -3.45
CA SER A 93 14.80 16.09 -3.41
C SER A 93 15.33 15.02 -2.47
N PHE A 94 14.42 14.44 -1.69
CA PHE A 94 14.66 13.34 -0.78
C PHE A 94 13.58 12.28 -0.91
N LEU A 95 14.01 11.04 -1.07
CA LEU A 95 13.17 9.85 -1.20
C LEU A 95 13.38 8.97 0.03
N ALA A 96 12.30 8.41 0.57
CA ALA A 96 12.33 7.44 1.65
C ALA A 96 11.33 6.31 1.37
N PHE A 97 11.84 5.10 1.15
CA PHE A 97 10.98 3.93 0.99
C PHE A 97 10.36 3.53 2.33
N LEU A 98 9.20 2.90 2.28
CA LEU A 98 8.55 2.29 3.44
C LEU A 98 8.47 0.78 3.25
N ARG A 99 8.64 0.06 4.35
CA ARG A 99 8.38 -1.37 4.46
C ARG A 99 7.25 -1.56 5.45
N ARG A 100 6.18 -2.19 4.99
CA ARG A 100 5.11 -2.63 5.87
C ARG A 100 5.26 -4.12 6.06
N THR A 101 5.46 -4.54 7.30
CA THR A 101 5.13 -5.91 7.64
C THR A 101 3.62 -5.96 7.75
N SER A 102 2.95 -6.48 6.71
CA SER A 102 1.61 -6.98 6.97
C SER A 102 1.80 -8.06 8.04
N PRO A 103 1.01 -8.06 9.12
CA PRO A 103 0.81 -9.28 9.87
C PRO A 103 0.08 -10.23 8.91
N HIS A 104 0.82 -10.85 7.98
CA HIS A 104 0.43 -12.17 7.53
C HIS A 104 0.40 -12.97 8.82
N THR A 105 -0.82 -13.17 9.34
CA THR A 105 -1.16 -14.15 10.36
C THR A 105 -0.12 -15.25 10.35
N LEU A 106 0.80 -15.23 11.32
CA LEU A 106 1.72 -16.33 11.56
C LEU A 106 0.83 -17.55 11.78
N GLY A 107 0.69 -18.39 10.75
CA GLY A 107 0.27 -19.78 10.86
C GLY A 107 -1.02 -20.14 11.58
N LEU A 108 -2.13 -19.39 11.45
CA LEU A 108 -3.46 -19.89 11.89
C LEU A 108 -4.54 -19.86 10.79
N GLN A 109 -4.13 -19.97 9.52
CA GLN A 109 -5.07 -20.19 8.42
C GLN A 109 -5.50 -21.68 8.29
N SER A 110 -5.03 -22.58 9.17
CA SER A 110 -5.18 -24.04 8.99
C SER A 110 -6.11 -24.78 9.97
N LEU A 111 -6.84 -24.10 10.88
CA LEU A 111 -7.70 -24.80 11.85
C LEU A 111 -9.18 -24.43 11.90
N VAL A 112 -9.70 -23.54 11.04
CA VAL A 112 -11.17 -23.41 10.88
C VAL A 112 -11.63 -24.20 9.66
N ARG A 113 -11.85 -25.48 9.94
CA ARG A 113 -12.51 -26.45 9.08
C ARG A 113 -13.99 -26.06 8.93
N GLY A 114 -14.41 -25.74 7.72
CA GLY A 114 -15.78 -25.97 7.22
C GLY A 114 -16.83 -24.88 7.46
N GLY A 115 -17.29 -24.28 6.35
CA GLY A 115 -18.52 -23.49 6.31
C GLY A 115 -18.75 -22.92 4.91
N ALA A 116 -19.52 -23.63 4.09
CA ALA A 116 -19.89 -23.24 2.73
C ALA A 116 -20.73 -21.95 2.71
N TYR A 117 -20.36 -20.98 1.88
CA TYR A 117 -21.34 -20.07 1.28
C TYR A 117 -21.12 -20.00 -0.23
N THR A 118 -22.15 -20.46 -0.91
CA THR A 118 -22.35 -20.47 -2.34
C THR A 118 -22.62 -19.05 -2.83
N GLY A 119 -22.17 -18.73 -4.06
CA GLY A 119 -22.39 -17.41 -4.64
C GLY A 119 -21.93 -17.31 -6.09
N ARG A 120 -22.41 -18.22 -6.94
CA ARG A 120 -22.30 -18.13 -8.40
C ARG A 120 -23.46 -17.31 -8.96
N LEU A 121 -23.20 -16.08 -9.40
CA LEU A 121 -23.79 -15.39 -10.58
C LEU A 121 -23.17 -13.97 -10.57
N ARG A 122 -22.63 -13.40 -11.64
CA ARG A 122 -23.19 -13.39 -13.00
C ARG A 122 -22.06 -12.98 -13.97
N ALA A 123 -21.50 -13.97 -14.67
CA ALA A 123 -21.06 -13.75 -16.05
C ALA A 123 -22.36 -13.75 -16.87
N LEU A 124 -22.73 -12.59 -17.41
CA LEU A 124 -23.60 -12.39 -18.57
C LEU A 124 -23.88 -10.88 -18.72
N SER A 125 -23.01 -10.20 -19.46
CA SER A 125 -23.33 -9.00 -20.24
C SER A 125 -22.30 -8.87 -21.36
N GLU A 126 -22.26 -9.87 -22.23
CA GLU A 126 -21.72 -9.73 -23.59
C GLU A 126 -22.35 -10.83 -24.45
N SER A 127 -23.59 -10.62 -24.89
CA SER A 127 -24.16 -11.32 -26.04
C SER A 127 -25.37 -10.56 -26.56
N SER A 128 -25.14 -9.76 -27.60
CA SER A 128 -26.17 -9.43 -28.59
C SER A 128 -25.48 -8.92 -29.86
N LYS A 129 -24.97 -9.84 -30.67
CA LYS A 129 -25.12 -9.72 -32.12
C LYS A 129 -25.08 -11.10 -32.74
N ALA A 130 -26.26 -11.58 -33.12
CA ALA A 130 -26.46 -12.71 -34.00
C ALA A 130 -27.04 -12.20 -35.33
N PRO A 131 -26.88 -12.96 -36.43
CA PRO A 131 -26.84 -12.46 -37.80
C PRO A 131 -28.19 -12.53 -38.50
N GLY A 132 -28.31 -11.79 -39.61
CA GLY A 132 -29.40 -11.90 -40.58
C GLY A 132 -28.92 -11.41 -41.95
N ASP A 133 -29.01 -12.32 -42.92
CA ASP A 133 -28.80 -12.25 -44.36
C ASP A 133 -29.27 -10.95 -45.05
N LEU A 134 -28.66 -10.62 -46.21
CA LEU A 134 -29.29 -10.74 -47.54
C LEU A 134 -28.48 -10.06 -48.68
N GLU A 135 -28.23 -10.86 -49.73
CA GLU A 135 -28.16 -10.55 -51.18
C GLU A 135 -27.00 -9.78 -51.87
N ASP A 136 -26.42 -10.48 -52.85
CA ASP A 136 -26.13 -10.10 -54.25
C ASP A 136 -25.82 -8.62 -54.61
N LEU A 137 -24.55 -8.37 -54.96
CA LEU A 137 -24.08 -7.92 -56.29
C LEU A 137 -22.55 -7.74 -56.33
#